data_AF-A0AA96N4R8-F1
#
_entry.id   AF-A0AA96N4R8-F1
#
_cell.length_a   1.000
_cell.length_b   1.000
_cell.length_c   1.000
_cell.angle_alpha   90.00
_cell.angle_beta   90.00
_cell.angle_gamma   90.00
#
_symmetry.space_group_name_H-M   'P 1'
#
loop_
_entity.id
_entity.type
_entity.pdbx_description
1 polymer ?
#
loop_
_entity_poly.entity_id
_entity_poly.type
_entity_poly.pdbx_seq_one_letter_code
_entity_poly.pdbx_strand_id
1 'polypeptide(L)'
;MKKRLFIFFLAFLMMSLLSACTSTENDGEDLLFKGQGESWEAEVYTGKVIEPEVKGIEPYVYFKPKGENSKGIKNIEYKLESEQGSISGTDVSLNELGEVALDNENITKAVTSETEEVRLTLSWLENNEPKTEEIVLEKK
;
A
#
# COMPACT_ATOMS: atom_id res chain seq x y z
N MET A 1 -0.36 -36.04 -52.90
CA MET A 1 -1.07 -35.54 -51.70
C MET A 1 -0.17 -35.03 -50.58
N LYS A 2 1.12 -35.41 -50.49
CA LYS A 2 2.03 -35.00 -49.39
C LYS A 2 2.40 -33.51 -49.35
N LYS A 3 2.50 -32.83 -50.52
CA LYS A 3 2.87 -31.40 -50.59
C LYS A 3 1.79 -30.44 -50.10
N ARG A 4 0.50 -30.82 -50.19
CA ARG A 4 -0.63 -30.00 -49.71
C ARG A 4 -0.73 -30.04 -48.18
N LEU A 5 -0.43 -31.18 -47.56
CA LEU A 5 -0.43 -31.35 -46.11
C LEU A 5 0.63 -30.48 -45.41
N PHE A 6 1.80 -30.31 -46.06
CA PHE A 6 2.91 -29.51 -45.52
C PHE A 6 2.58 -28.01 -45.46
N ILE A 7 1.83 -27.50 -46.44
CA ILE A 7 1.41 -26.09 -46.49
C ILE A 7 0.40 -25.80 -45.38
N PHE A 8 -0.53 -26.71 -45.10
CA PHE A 8 -1.47 -26.58 -43.98
C PHE A 8 -0.75 -26.61 -42.62
N PHE A 9 0.28 -27.45 -42.48
CA PHE A 9 1.07 -27.52 -41.25
C PHE A 9 1.91 -26.24 -41.04
N LEU A 10 2.47 -25.67 -42.10
CA LEU A 10 3.24 -24.42 -42.05
C LEU A 10 2.35 -23.22 -41.70
N ALA A 11 1.13 -23.16 -42.26
CA ALA A 11 0.16 -22.10 -41.95
C ALA A 11 -0.35 -22.19 -40.50
N PHE A 12 -0.55 -23.40 -39.98
CA PHE A 12 -0.91 -23.63 -38.58
C PHE A 12 0.21 -23.21 -37.62
N LEU A 13 1.47 -23.53 -37.95
CA LEU A 13 2.64 -23.12 -37.17
C LEU A 13 2.81 -21.58 -37.14
N MET A 14 2.55 -20.91 -38.26
CA MET A 14 2.63 -19.44 -38.34
C MET A 14 1.53 -18.75 -37.51
N MET A 15 0.32 -19.33 -37.44
CA MET A 15 -0.75 -18.82 -36.57
C MET A 15 -0.44 -19.03 -35.08
N SER A 16 0.24 -20.12 -34.70
CA SER A 16 0.65 -20.32 -33.30
C SER A 16 1.72 -19.36 -32.79
N LEU A 17 2.48 -18.72 -33.69
CA LEU A 17 3.50 -17.71 -33.30
C LEU A 17 2.90 -16.32 -33.04
N LEU A 18 1.65 -16.06 -33.45
CA LEU A 18 0.97 -14.78 -33.20
C LEU A 18 0.31 -14.71 -31.81
N SER A 19 0.15 -15.84 -31.11
CA SER A 19 -0.46 -15.90 -29.77
C SER A 19 0.55 -15.72 -28.62
N ALA A 20 1.83 -15.47 -28.90
CA ALA A 20 2.87 -15.27 -27.89
C ALA A 20 3.17 -13.80 -27.57
N CYS A 21 2.32 -12.87 -28.04
CA CYS A 21 2.31 -11.47 -27.57
C CYS A 21 1.08 -11.23 -26.69
N THR A 22 0.82 -12.08 -25.71
CA THR A 22 0.03 -11.63 -24.55
C THR A 22 0.99 -10.83 -23.69
N SER A 23 0.78 -9.52 -23.68
CA SER A 23 1.39 -8.58 -22.74
C SER A 23 1.49 -9.23 -21.37
N THR A 24 2.70 -9.55 -20.95
CA THR A 24 3.01 -9.60 -19.53
C THR A 24 2.77 -8.17 -19.06
N GLU A 25 1.56 -7.90 -18.59
CA GLU A 25 1.31 -6.72 -17.76
C GLU A 25 2.38 -6.77 -16.68
N ASN A 26 3.30 -5.80 -16.75
CA ASN A 26 4.32 -5.59 -15.75
C ASN A 26 3.60 -4.96 -14.56
N ASP A 27 2.67 -5.72 -13.96
CA ASP A 27 1.89 -5.33 -12.81
C ASP A 27 2.84 -5.41 -11.62
N GLY A 28 3.61 -4.35 -11.40
CA GLY A 28 4.44 -4.24 -10.21
C GLY A 28 3.60 -4.48 -8.97
N GLU A 29 4.26 -5.03 -7.95
CA GLU A 29 3.62 -5.45 -6.71
C GLU A 29 3.00 -4.25 -6.00
N ASP A 30 1.74 -4.39 -5.59
CA ASP A 30 1.08 -3.42 -4.72
C ASP A 30 1.74 -3.46 -3.33
N LEU A 31 2.26 -2.32 -2.89
CA LEU A 31 2.85 -2.20 -1.57
C LEU A 31 1.80 -1.72 -0.58
N LEU A 32 1.02 -2.69 -0.10
CA LEU A 32 -0.04 -2.51 0.89
C LEU A 32 0.34 -3.19 2.21
N PHE A 33 0.37 -2.41 3.28
CA PHE A 33 0.66 -2.87 4.62
C PHE A 33 -0.56 -2.67 5.51
N LYS A 34 -0.92 -3.69 6.29
CA LYS A 34 -2.05 -3.62 7.22
C LYS A 34 -1.66 -4.19 8.57
N GLY A 35 -2.19 -3.58 9.61
CA GLY A 35 -2.01 -4.06 10.96
C GLY A 35 -3.06 -3.50 11.90
N GLN A 36 -3.12 -4.10 13.07
CA GLN A 36 -4.05 -3.70 14.12
C GLN A 36 -3.34 -3.76 15.46
N GLY A 37 -3.43 -2.68 16.22
CA GLY A 37 -3.00 -2.67 17.61
C GLY A 37 -4.19 -2.78 18.57
N GLU A 38 -3.98 -2.36 19.81
CA GLU A 38 -5.00 -2.38 20.86
C GLU A 38 -6.09 -1.33 20.61
N SER A 39 -5.69 -0.10 20.27
CA SER A 39 -6.60 1.05 20.14
C SER A 39 -6.79 1.49 18.70
N TRP A 40 -6.01 0.98 17.76
CA TRP A 40 -6.04 1.47 16.37
C TRP A 40 -6.00 0.33 15.34
N GLU A 41 -6.62 0.59 14.20
CA GLU A 41 -6.42 -0.15 12.95
C GLU A 41 -5.69 0.77 11.98
N ALA A 42 -4.75 0.23 11.21
CA ALA A 42 -3.94 1.02 10.32
C ALA A 42 -3.68 0.31 8.99
N GLU A 43 -3.60 1.13 7.95
CA GLU A 43 -3.33 0.74 6.58
C GLU A 43 -2.40 1.76 5.94
N VAL A 44 -1.40 1.26 5.23
CA VAL A 44 -0.45 2.07 4.48
C VAL A 44 -0.38 1.52 3.07
N TYR A 45 -0.66 2.38 2.09
CA TYR A 45 -0.50 2.05 0.69
C TYR A 45 0.53 2.99 0.08
N THR A 46 1.52 2.43 -0.62
CA THR A 46 2.62 3.23 -1.16
C THR A 46 2.65 3.27 -2.69
N GLY A 47 1.60 2.74 -3.33
CA GLY A 47 1.53 2.59 -4.77
C GLY A 47 2.14 1.27 -5.26
N LYS A 48 2.29 1.18 -6.58
CA LYS A 48 3.02 0.10 -7.26
C LYS A 48 4.42 0.57 -7.59
N VAL A 49 5.42 -0.28 -7.37
CA VAL A 49 6.77 -0.03 -7.90
C VAL A 49 6.78 -0.45 -9.37
N ILE A 50 6.26 0.41 -10.26
CA ILE A 50 6.33 0.24 -11.71
C ILE A 50 7.05 1.41 -12.35
N GLU A 51 8.12 1.13 -13.10
CA GLU A 51 8.63 2.04 -14.13
C GLU A 51 7.90 1.70 -15.45
N PRO A 52 7.09 2.60 -16.04
CA PRO A 52 6.76 3.97 -15.64
C PRO A 52 5.55 4.08 -14.68
N GLU A 53 5.47 5.18 -13.93
CA GLU A 53 4.32 5.55 -13.07
C GLU A 53 3.01 5.52 -13.87
N VAL A 54 2.26 4.42 -13.74
CA VAL A 54 0.87 4.39 -14.16
C VAL A 54 0.07 5.13 -13.09
N LYS A 55 -0.79 6.08 -13.48
CA LYS A 55 -1.73 6.78 -12.58
C LYS A 55 -2.62 5.76 -11.86
N GLY A 56 -2.15 5.28 -10.72
CA GLY A 56 -2.86 4.43 -9.77
C GLY A 56 -3.48 5.26 -8.64
N ILE A 57 -3.86 4.57 -7.56
CA ILE A 57 -4.29 5.21 -6.31
C ILE A 57 -3.08 5.96 -5.74
N GLU A 58 -3.27 7.20 -5.28
CA GLU A 58 -2.20 7.97 -4.66
C GLU A 58 -1.72 7.29 -3.35
N PRO A 59 -0.42 7.30 -3.05
CA PRO A 59 0.08 6.75 -1.79
C PRO A 59 -0.59 7.40 -0.57
N TYR A 60 -1.03 6.58 0.38
CA TYR A 60 -1.75 7.06 1.56
C TYR A 60 -1.35 6.37 2.86
N VAL A 61 -1.56 7.11 3.96
CA VAL A 61 -1.60 6.59 5.32
C VAL A 61 -3.02 6.70 5.83
N TYR A 62 -3.54 5.58 6.33
CA TYR A 62 -4.85 5.52 6.96
C TYR A 62 -4.77 4.89 8.34
N PHE A 63 -5.44 5.48 9.32
CA PHE A 63 -5.64 4.85 10.62
C PHE A 63 -6.94 5.28 11.27
N LYS A 64 -7.51 4.34 12.03
CA LYS A 64 -8.83 4.45 12.66
C LYS A 64 -8.79 3.95 14.10
N PRO A 65 -9.31 4.72 15.07
CA PRO A 65 -9.40 4.27 16.44
C PRO A 65 -10.46 3.16 16.56
N LYS A 66 -10.19 2.19 17.41
CA LYS A 66 -11.09 1.10 17.76
C LYS A 66 -12.06 1.59 18.84
N GLY A 67 -13.34 1.25 18.69
CA GLY A 67 -14.40 1.62 19.63
C GLY A 67 -15.09 2.95 19.32
N GLU A 68 -16.10 3.28 20.11
CA GLU A 68 -17.06 4.36 19.78
C GLU A 68 -16.60 5.78 20.19
N ASN A 69 -15.48 5.93 20.91
CA ASN A 69 -15.17 7.17 21.64
C ASN A 69 -14.05 8.03 21.03
N SER A 70 -14.09 8.23 19.71
CA SER A 70 -13.15 9.11 18.97
C SER A 70 -13.19 10.59 19.39
N LYS A 71 -14.26 11.06 20.04
CA LYS A 71 -14.46 12.47 20.44
C LYS A 71 -13.44 13.00 21.46
N GLY A 72 -12.76 12.11 22.19
CA GLY A 72 -11.73 12.48 23.16
C GLY A 72 -10.33 12.59 22.57
N ILE A 73 -10.12 12.14 21.33
CA ILE A 73 -8.81 12.01 20.69
C ILE A 73 -8.41 13.32 20.01
N LYS A 74 -7.21 13.81 20.32
CA LYS A 74 -6.64 15.06 19.78
C LYS A 74 -5.14 14.94 19.60
N ASN A 75 -4.56 15.89 18.86
CA ASN A 75 -3.12 16.06 18.68
C ASN A 75 -2.44 14.76 18.26
N ILE A 76 -2.93 14.13 17.19
CA ILE A 76 -2.37 12.85 16.75
C ILE A 76 -1.06 13.14 16.03
N GLU A 77 -0.03 12.42 16.43
CA GLU A 77 1.27 12.37 15.77
C GLU A 77 1.50 10.93 15.33
N TYR A 78 2.08 10.76 14.15
CA TYR A 78 2.42 9.44 13.64
C TYR A 78 3.85 9.40 13.13
N LYS A 79 4.45 8.21 13.21
CA LYS A 79 5.73 7.89 12.62
C LYS A 79 5.66 6.49 12.01
N LEU A 80 5.94 6.39 10.73
CA LEU A 80 6.08 5.14 9.99
C LEU A 80 7.55 4.89 9.74
N GLU A 81 8.00 3.67 10.04
CA GLU A 81 9.41 3.28 9.95
C GLU A 81 9.57 1.89 9.33
N SER A 82 10.59 1.76 8.49
CA SER A 82 11.13 0.49 8.00
C SER A 82 12.65 0.53 8.09
N GLU A 83 13.32 -0.53 7.62
CA GLU A 83 14.78 -0.51 7.46
C GLU A 83 15.25 0.51 6.41
N GLN A 84 14.38 0.87 5.45
CA GLN A 84 14.73 1.73 4.31
C GLN A 84 14.56 3.22 4.63
N GLY A 85 13.68 3.56 5.58
CA GLY A 85 13.45 4.96 5.92
C GLY A 85 12.34 5.18 6.91
N SER A 86 12.01 6.45 7.14
CA SER A 86 10.89 6.84 7.98
C SER A 86 10.19 8.08 7.46
N ILE A 87 8.91 8.19 7.83
CA ILE A 87 8.09 9.36 7.57
C ILE A 87 7.23 9.64 8.81
N SER A 88 7.03 10.92 9.12
CA SER A 88 6.21 11.33 10.26
C SER A 88 5.32 12.51 9.91
N GLY A 89 4.27 12.66 10.70
CA GLY A 89 3.40 13.83 10.67
C GLY A 89 2.90 14.17 12.07
N THR A 90 2.61 15.44 12.28
CA THR A 90 2.19 16.00 13.57
C THR A 90 0.88 16.76 13.42
N ASP A 91 0.14 16.89 14.53
CA ASP A 91 -1.11 17.65 14.61
C ASP A 91 -2.18 17.17 13.60
N VAL A 92 -2.24 15.85 13.42
CA VAL A 92 -3.24 15.20 12.59
C VAL A 92 -4.53 15.07 13.38
N SER A 93 -5.65 15.33 12.71
CA SER A 93 -6.99 15.27 13.29
C SER A 93 -7.84 14.21 12.63
N LEU A 94 -8.72 13.60 13.42
CA LEU A 94 -9.75 12.71 12.88
C LEU A 94 -10.75 13.50 12.02
N ASN A 95 -11.15 12.91 10.90
CA ASN A 95 -12.24 13.41 10.08
C ASN A 95 -13.61 13.14 10.75
N GLU A 96 -14.70 13.48 10.07
CA GLU A 96 -16.07 13.30 10.57
C GLU A 96 -16.45 11.83 10.84
N LEU A 97 -15.75 10.88 10.20
CA LEU A 97 -15.93 9.43 10.40
C LEU A 97 -15.08 8.89 11.57
N GLY A 98 -14.27 9.74 12.20
CA GLY A 98 -13.35 9.36 13.25
C GLY A 98 -12.06 8.73 12.70
N GLU A 99 -11.67 9.04 11.46
CA GLU A 99 -10.57 8.39 10.76
C GLU A 99 -9.51 9.41 10.33
N VAL A 100 -8.27 8.97 10.16
CA VAL A 100 -7.24 9.74 9.45
C VAL A 100 -7.02 9.11 8.09
N ALA A 101 -7.06 9.93 7.05
CA ALA A 101 -6.62 9.60 5.71
C ALA A 101 -5.69 10.71 5.22
N LEU A 102 -4.44 10.38 4.93
CA LEU A 102 -3.43 11.33 4.48
C LEU A 102 -2.87 10.86 3.16
N ASP A 103 -3.07 11.66 2.12
CA ASP A 103 -2.34 11.51 0.86
C ASP A 103 -0.90 11.95 1.12
N ASN A 104 0.05 11.04 0.93
CA ASN A 104 1.45 11.29 1.25
C ASN A 104 2.39 10.65 0.25
N GLU A 105 2.69 11.40 -0.81
CA GLU A 105 3.61 10.98 -1.87
C GLU A 105 5.00 10.57 -1.38
N ASN A 106 5.43 11.05 -0.21
CA ASN A 106 6.76 10.74 0.34
C ASN A 106 6.84 9.35 1.02
N ILE A 107 5.72 8.64 1.16
CA ILE A 107 5.73 7.31 1.79
C ILE A 107 6.50 6.27 0.97
N THR A 108 6.59 6.48 -0.35
CA THR A 108 7.43 5.72 -1.29
C THR A 108 8.91 5.72 -0.90
N LYS A 109 9.36 6.70 -0.10
CA LYS A 109 10.75 6.78 0.40
C LYS A 109 10.98 5.90 1.62
N ALA A 110 9.91 5.43 2.27
CA ALA A 110 9.98 4.63 3.48
C ALA A 110 9.83 3.14 3.20
N VAL A 111 9.55 2.69 1.98
CA VAL A 111 9.35 1.25 1.69
C VAL A 111 9.87 0.88 0.30
N THR A 112 10.20 -0.38 0.10
CA THR A 112 10.58 -0.98 -1.19
C THR A 112 9.82 -2.29 -1.42
N SER A 113 10.01 -2.93 -2.58
CA SER A 113 9.45 -4.26 -2.86
C SER A 113 9.83 -5.31 -1.82
N GLU A 114 11.02 -5.20 -1.23
CA GLU A 114 11.55 -6.14 -0.23
C GLU A 114 11.08 -5.83 1.21
N THR A 115 10.35 -4.73 1.42
CA THR A 115 9.84 -4.38 2.75
C THR A 115 8.66 -5.31 3.08
N GLU A 116 8.83 -6.20 4.04
CA GLU A 116 7.77 -7.11 4.50
C GLU A 116 6.92 -6.50 5.63
N GLU A 117 7.50 -5.59 6.42
CA GLU A 117 6.86 -4.99 7.58
C GLU A 117 7.19 -3.50 7.69
N VAL A 118 6.22 -2.73 8.17
CA VAL A 118 6.36 -1.31 8.54
C VAL A 118 5.87 -1.12 9.96
N ARG A 119 6.62 -0.39 10.78
CA ARG A 119 6.23 -0.03 12.14
C ARG A 119 5.55 1.33 12.13
N LEU A 120 4.32 1.40 12.64
CA LEU A 120 3.59 2.63 12.87
C LEU A 120 3.57 2.93 14.36
N THR A 121 4.17 4.03 14.77
CA THR A 121 3.99 4.60 16.11
C THR A 121 2.96 5.73 16.03
N LEU A 122 1.92 5.66 16.85
CA LEU A 122 0.92 6.70 17.05
C LEU A 122 1.07 7.28 18.44
N SER A 123 1.05 8.60 18.55
CA SER A 123 0.94 9.33 19.83
C SER A 123 -0.25 10.27 19.75
N TRP A 124 -1.07 10.31 20.79
CA TRP A 124 -2.26 11.15 20.83
C TRP A 124 -2.61 11.57 22.26
N LEU A 125 -3.47 12.57 22.39
CA LEU A 125 -4.14 12.90 23.63
C LEU A 125 -5.53 12.29 23.61
N GLU A 126 -5.85 11.45 24.60
CA GLU A 126 -7.20 10.96 24.84
C GLU A 126 -7.71 11.56 26.15
N ASN A 127 -8.76 12.39 26.08
CA ASN A 127 -9.29 13.10 27.25
C ASN A 127 -8.22 13.92 28.00
N ASN A 128 -7.25 14.47 27.26
CA ASN A 128 -6.05 15.18 27.73
C ASN A 128 -4.98 14.30 28.43
N GLU A 129 -5.11 12.97 28.36
CA GLU A 129 -4.03 12.06 28.77
C GLU A 129 -3.20 11.65 27.55
N PRO A 130 -1.86 11.72 27.62
CA PRO A 130 -1.01 11.24 26.55
C PRO A 130 -1.06 9.72 26.47
N LYS A 131 -1.22 9.20 25.25
CA LYS A 131 -1.17 7.78 24.90
C LYS A 131 -0.21 7.59 23.73
N THR A 132 0.42 6.43 23.68
CA THR A 132 1.27 6.01 22.58
C THR A 132 1.04 4.54 22.31
N GLU A 133 1.06 4.16 21.04
CA GLU A 133 0.90 2.78 20.59
C GLU A 133 1.81 2.51 19.39
N GLU A 134 2.41 1.33 19.37
CA GLU A 134 3.16 0.83 18.22
C GLU A 134 2.37 -0.31 17.58
N ILE A 135 2.23 -0.25 16.26
CA ILE A 135 1.52 -1.25 15.44
C ILE A 135 2.50 -1.74 14.38
N VAL A 136 2.66 -3.06 14.29
CA VAL A 136 3.37 -3.68 13.17
C VAL A 136 2.37 -3.88 12.02
N LEU A 137 2.66 -3.31 10.87
CA LEU A 137 1.88 -3.44 9.64
C LEU A 137 2.60 -4.43 8.73
N GLU A 138 1.94 -5.53 8.41
CA GLU A 138 2.48 -6.57 7.52
C GLU A 138 2.04 -6.30 6.09
N LYS A 139 2.94 -6.56 5.14
CA LYS A 139 2.62 -6.59 3.71
C LYS A 139 1.52 -7.62 3.42
N LYS A 140 0.59 -7.31 2.52
CA LYS A 140 -0.57 -8.16 2.17
C LYS A 140 -0.56 -8.64 0.74
#